data_AF-A0A9W7JGZ7-F1
#
_entry.id   AF-A0A9W7JGZ7-F1
#
_cell.length_a   1.000
_cell.length_b   1.000
_cell.length_c   1.000
_cell.angle_alpha   90.00
_cell.angle_beta   90.00
_cell.angle_gamma   90.00
#
_symmetry.space_group_name_H-M   'P 1'
#
loop_
_entity.id
_entity.type
_entity.pdbx_description
1 polymer ?
#
loop_
_entity_poly.entity_id
_entity_poly.type
_entity_poly.pdbx_seq_one_letter_code
_entity_poly.pdbx_strand_id
1 'polypeptide(L)'
;MPWLALPFGDARKSSLVRKFKVQGIPMLIVIGPTGKTVTKEARCLVMAHGVDAYPFSEERLKEIEAQYEEMTKGWPKKLKHKLHEEHELELTRSDYYTSDGCNKRGEVWSFCCIECDFDLHPKCALEKNKETKGDTEEEGNTKEGWVCDGEVCTRA
;
A
#
# COMPACT_ATOMS: atom_id res chain seq x y z
N MET A 1 -8.07 -15.21 15.30
CA MET A 1 -8.05 -13.73 15.17
C MET A 1 -7.61 -13.14 16.49
N PRO A 2 -6.49 -12.41 16.56
CA PRO A 2 -5.90 -11.94 17.83
C PRO A 2 -6.52 -10.63 18.38
N TRP A 3 -7.75 -10.27 18.01
CA TRP A 3 -8.39 -9.02 18.46
C TRP A 3 -9.69 -9.25 19.23
N LEU A 4 -10.04 -8.26 20.06
CA LEU A 4 -11.30 -8.23 20.80
C LEU A 4 -12.48 -7.96 19.88
N ALA A 5 -13.64 -8.55 20.19
CA ALA A 5 -14.89 -8.33 19.50
C ALA A 5 -16.02 -8.05 20.50
N LEU A 6 -17.01 -7.28 20.07
CA LEU A 6 -18.27 -7.22 20.80
C LEU A 6 -18.97 -8.59 20.72
N PRO A 7 -19.63 -9.04 21.80
CA PRO A 7 -20.49 -10.22 21.75
C PRO A 7 -21.53 -10.10 20.62
N PHE A 8 -21.93 -11.24 20.07
CA PHE A 8 -22.97 -11.28 19.05
C PHE A 8 -24.29 -10.71 19.60
N GLY A 9 -24.92 -9.80 18.85
CA GLY A 9 -26.17 -9.14 19.28
C GLY A 9 -26.00 -8.00 20.29
N ASP A 10 -24.77 -7.59 20.62
CA ASP A 10 -24.55 -6.49 21.57
C ASP A 10 -25.23 -5.18 21.13
N ALA A 11 -26.10 -4.66 21.99
CA ALA A 11 -26.89 -3.47 21.73
C ALA A 11 -26.03 -2.20 21.49
N ARG A 12 -24.79 -2.18 21.98
CA ARG A 12 -23.85 -1.06 21.78
C ARG A 12 -23.46 -0.87 20.31
N LYS A 13 -23.61 -1.91 19.46
CA LYS A 13 -23.34 -1.83 18.01
C LYS A 13 -24.12 -0.68 17.36
N SER A 14 -25.42 -0.55 17.65
CA SER A 14 -26.27 0.50 17.07
C SER A 14 -25.84 1.90 17.51
N SER A 15 -25.46 2.06 18.78
CA SER A 15 -24.93 3.33 19.30
C SER A 15 -23.60 3.71 18.66
N LEU A 16 -22.71 2.75 18.43
CA LEU A 16 -21.42 2.96 17.77
C LEU A 16 -21.59 3.35 16.29
N VAL A 17 -22.45 2.65 15.55
CA VAL A 17 -22.78 2.97 14.15
C VAL A 17 -23.25 4.41 14.02
N ARG A 18 -24.16 4.86 14.89
CA ARG A 18 -24.66 6.25 14.91
C ARG A 18 -23.58 7.24 15.33
N LYS A 19 -22.84 6.96 16.40
CA LYS A 19 -21.79 7.86 16.93
C LYS A 19 -20.71 8.13 15.90
N PHE A 20 -20.27 7.10 15.19
CA PHE A 20 -19.21 7.23 14.20
C PHE A 20 -19.71 7.55 12.80
N LYS A 21 -21.03 7.52 12.58
CA LYS A 21 -21.67 7.72 11.28
C LYS A 21 -21.19 6.68 10.25
N VAL A 22 -21.20 5.41 10.65
CA VAL A 22 -20.81 4.30 9.78
C VAL A 22 -21.87 4.11 8.70
N GLN A 23 -21.55 4.47 7.46
CA GLN A 23 -22.46 4.37 6.30
C GLN A 23 -22.24 3.09 5.47
N GLY A 24 -21.09 2.46 5.61
CA GLY A 24 -20.71 1.25 4.87
C GLY A 24 -19.55 0.53 5.56
N ILE A 25 -19.33 -0.73 5.16
CA ILE A 25 -18.22 -1.56 5.64
C ILE A 25 -17.29 -1.91 4.47
N PRO A 26 -15.98 -2.10 4.72
CA PRO A 26 -15.28 -1.98 6.01
C PRO A 26 -15.01 -0.52 6.42
N MET A 27 -15.15 -0.21 7.71
CA MET A 27 -14.78 1.09 8.31
C MET A 27 -13.87 0.84 9.51
N LEU A 28 -12.76 1.57 9.58
CA LEU A 28 -11.77 1.51 10.66
C LEU A 28 -11.66 2.89 11.29
N ILE A 29 -11.83 2.94 12.61
CA ILE A 29 -11.77 4.16 13.41
C ILE A 29 -10.65 4.00 14.43
N VAL A 30 -9.75 4.97 14.48
CA VAL A 30 -8.64 4.96 15.44
C VAL A 30 -9.03 5.78 16.65
N ILE A 31 -8.94 5.17 17.82
CA ILE A 31 -9.16 5.80 19.12
C ILE A 31 -7.83 5.84 19.85
N GLY A 32 -7.43 7.04 20.28
CA GLY A 32 -6.18 7.24 21.00
C GLY A 32 -6.28 6.77 22.46
N PRO A 33 -5.15 6.76 23.19
CA PRO A 33 -5.09 6.31 24.59
C PRO A 33 -5.99 7.12 25.54
N THR A 34 -6.35 8.34 25.16
CA THR A 34 -7.28 9.21 25.93
C THR A 34 -8.75 8.88 25.70
N GLY A 35 -9.07 7.90 24.84
CA GLY A 35 -10.44 7.57 24.44
C GLY A 35 -11.04 8.52 23.39
N LYS A 36 -10.27 9.50 22.92
CA LYS A 36 -10.66 10.42 21.84
C LYS A 36 -10.40 9.80 20.46
N THR A 37 -11.24 10.12 19.49
CA THR A 37 -11.04 9.71 18.10
C THR A 37 -9.88 10.48 17.49
N VAL A 38 -8.94 9.74 16.90
CA VAL A 38 -7.81 10.30 16.14
C VAL A 38 -8.24 10.53 14.69
N THR A 39 -8.74 9.49 14.04
CA THR A 39 -9.22 9.55 12.64
C THR A 39 -10.32 8.52 12.40
N LYS A 40 -11.23 8.81 11.45
CA LYS A 40 -12.24 7.88 10.94
C LYS A 40 -11.88 7.33 9.55
N GLU A 41 -10.80 7.84 8.98
CA GLU A 41 -10.29 7.59 7.63
C GLU A 41 -9.19 6.52 7.64
N ALA A 42 -8.91 5.93 8.80
CA ALA A 42 -7.84 4.96 8.99
C ALA A 42 -7.90 3.78 8.03
N ARG A 43 -9.09 3.38 7.58
CA ARG A 43 -9.24 2.32 6.55
C ARG A 43 -8.50 2.70 5.26
N CYS A 44 -8.63 3.95 4.81
CA CYS A 44 -7.95 4.44 3.62
C CYS A 44 -6.45 4.60 3.87
N LEU A 45 -6.05 5.09 5.05
CA LEU A 45 -4.64 5.26 5.41
C LEU A 45 -3.90 3.91 5.49
N VAL A 46 -4.52 2.87 6.05
CA VAL A 46 -3.94 1.52 6.10
C VAL A 46 -3.83 0.92 4.70
N MET A 47 -4.79 1.18 3.80
CA MET A 47 -4.65 0.72 2.42
C MET A 47 -3.49 1.41 1.72
N ALA A 48 -3.43 2.74 1.82
CA ALA A 48 -2.47 3.57 1.12
C ALA A 48 -1.03 3.48 1.66
N HIS A 49 -0.85 3.23 2.96
CA HIS A 49 0.46 3.33 3.61
C HIS A 49 0.75 2.14 4.52
N GLY A 50 -0.13 1.15 4.61
CA GLY A 50 0.07 -0.03 5.44
C GLY A 50 0.34 0.30 6.91
N VAL A 51 1.41 -0.29 7.44
CA VAL A 51 1.87 -0.10 8.83
C VAL A 51 2.46 1.30 9.06
N ASP A 52 3.01 1.93 8.02
CA ASP A 52 3.68 3.22 8.12
C ASP A 52 2.72 4.36 8.46
N ALA A 53 1.42 4.15 8.22
CA ALA A 53 0.36 5.07 8.63
C ALA A 53 0.32 5.30 10.14
N TYR A 54 0.77 4.35 10.97
CA TYR A 54 0.79 4.51 12.43
C TYR A 54 1.76 5.62 12.85
N PRO A 55 1.40 6.53 13.79
CA PRO A 55 0.24 6.50 14.70
C PRO A 55 -1.02 7.22 14.18
N PHE A 56 -1.18 7.37 12.85
CA PHE A 56 -2.28 8.06 12.18
C PHE A 56 -2.40 9.53 12.59
N SER A 57 -1.27 10.15 12.94
CA SER A 57 -1.19 11.58 13.23
C SER A 57 -0.99 12.38 11.95
N GLU A 58 -1.45 13.63 11.94
CA GLU A 58 -1.25 14.55 10.81
C GLU A 58 0.23 14.76 10.50
N GLU A 59 1.08 14.83 11.53
CA GLU A 59 2.53 14.96 11.38
C GLU A 59 3.12 13.75 10.64
N ARG A 60 2.72 12.54 11.03
CA ARG A 60 3.18 11.31 10.38
C ARG A 60 2.74 11.23 8.92
N LEU A 61 1.51 11.65 8.62
CA LEU A 61 1.01 11.67 7.25
C LEU A 61 1.79 12.64 6.37
N LYS A 62 2.13 13.83 6.88
CA LYS A 62 2.97 14.81 6.17
C LYS A 62 4.38 14.27 5.91
N GLU A 63 4.98 13.55 6.85
CA GLU A 63 6.27 12.89 6.64
C GLU A 63 6.22 11.88 5.49
N ILE A 64 5.17 11.05 5.47
CA ILE A 64 4.98 10.04 4.41
C ILE A 64 4.78 10.72 3.05
N GLU A 65 3.95 11.76 2.98
CA GLU A 65 3.75 12.53 1.75
C GLU A 65 5.06 13.15 1.25
N ALA A 66 5.84 13.76 2.14
CA ALA A 66 7.15 14.33 1.79
C ALA A 66 8.14 13.27 1.26
N GLN A 67 8.14 12.06 1.83
CA GLN A 67 8.94 10.95 1.32
C GLN A 67 8.54 10.55 -0.10
N TYR A 68 7.25 10.57 -0.41
CA TYR A 68 6.77 10.27 -1.75
C TYR A 68 7.08 11.37 -2.76
N GLU A 69 6.98 12.64 -2.36
CA GLU A 69 7.40 13.77 -3.19
C GLU A 69 8.89 13.70 -3.52
N GLU A 70 9.73 13.39 -2.55
CA GLU A 70 11.18 13.25 -2.79
C GLU A 70 11.49 12.05 -3.68
N MET A 71 10.78 10.92 -3.52
CA MET A 71 10.96 9.74 -4.37
C MET A 71 10.56 10.00 -5.83
N THR A 72 9.49 10.75 -6.06
CA THR A 72 8.98 11.07 -7.41
C THR A 72 9.66 12.28 -8.04
N LYS A 73 10.59 12.92 -7.32
CA LYS A 73 11.32 14.09 -7.78
C LYS A 73 12.13 13.77 -9.03
N GLY A 74 11.77 14.44 -10.12
CA GLY A 74 12.40 14.24 -11.43
C GLY A 74 11.72 13.18 -12.30
N TRP A 75 10.68 12.50 -11.83
CA TRP A 75 9.85 11.66 -12.68
C TRP A 75 8.79 12.49 -13.41
N PRO A 76 8.48 12.17 -14.67
CA PRO A 76 7.42 12.83 -15.40
C PRO A 76 6.05 12.43 -14.83
N LYS A 77 5.07 13.33 -14.87
CA LYS A 77 3.68 13.01 -14.49
C LYS A 77 2.99 12.11 -15.49
N LYS A 78 3.34 12.25 -16.77
CA LYS A 78 2.82 11.45 -17.89
C LYS A 78 3.97 10.98 -18.77
N LEU A 79 3.88 9.76 -19.29
CA LEU A 79 4.91 9.19 -20.14
C LEU A 79 4.29 8.31 -21.24
N LYS A 80 4.85 8.36 -22.45
CA LYS A 80 4.58 7.39 -23.51
C LYS A 80 5.60 6.27 -23.45
N HIS A 81 5.13 5.02 -23.47
CA HIS A 81 5.98 3.85 -23.39
C HIS A 81 5.82 2.98 -24.63
N LYS A 82 6.89 2.35 -25.12
CA LYS A 82 6.87 1.55 -26.36
C LYS A 82 5.97 0.32 -26.28
N LEU A 83 5.79 -0.22 -25.08
CA LEU A 83 4.88 -1.35 -24.85
C LEU A 83 3.40 -0.92 -24.84
N HIS A 84 3.14 0.39 -24.75
CA HIS A 84 1.80 0.95 -24.68
C HIS A 84 1.80 2.38 -25.26
N GLU A 85 1.73 2.47 -26.60
CA GLU A 85 1.85 3.75 -27.33
C GLU A 85 0.51 4.46 -27.55
N GLU A 86 -0.60 3.74 -27.44
CA GLU A 86 -1.95 4.25 -27.68
C GLU A 86 -2.36 5.32 -26.66
N HIS A 87 -2.01 5.12 -25.38
CA HIS A 87 -2.30 6.04 -24.29
C HIS A 87 -1.05 6.46 -23.51
N GLU A 88 -1.11 7.67 -22.95
CA GLU A 88 -0.09 8.11 -22.00
C GLU A 88 -0.32 7.46 -20.64
N LEU A 89 0.74 6.93 -20.05
CA LEU A 89 0.71 6.42 -18.68
C LEU A 89 0.84 7.57 -17.70
N GLU A 90 -0.03 7.61 -16.69
CA GLU A 90 0.01 8.60 -15.62
C GLU A 90 0.68 8.03 -14.37
N LEU A 91 1.57 8.81 -13.77
CA LEU A 91 2.22 8.44 -12.52
C LEU A 91 1.16 8.42 -11.40
N THR A 92 0.84 7.22 -10.93
CA THR A 92 -0.25 6.96 -9.99
C THR A 92 0.29 6.22 -8.78
N ARG A 93 -0.31 6.47 -7.61
CA ARG A 93 -0.04 5.67 -6.42
C ARG A 93 -0.74 4.33 -6.56
N SER A 94 0.03 3.26 -6.45
CA SER A 94 -0.49 1.90 -6.51
C SER A 94 0.21 1.06 -5.47
N ASP A 95 -0.54 0.72 -4.43
CA ASP A 95 0.01 0.03 -3.25
C ASP A 95 0.39 -1.42 -3.59
N TYR A 96 -0.31 -2.02 -4.57
CA TYR A 96 -0.11 -3.41 -5.00
C TYR A 96 -0.55 -3.60 -6.45
N TYR A 97 0.41 -3.84 -7.34
CA TYR A 97 0.15 -4.20 -8.73
C TYR A 97 1.23 -5.15 -9.27
N THR A 98 0.95 -5.75 -10.43
CA THR A 98 1.95 -6.51 -11.19
C THR A 98 2.28 -5.69 -12.43
N SER A 99 3.55 -5.37 -12.62
CA SER A 99 4.00 -4.56 -13.77
C SER A 99 3.94 -5.40 -15.04
N ASP A 100 3.24 -4.92 -16.07
CA ASP A 100 3.13 -5.58 -17.38
C ASP A 100 4.47 -5.63 -18.15
N GLY A 101 5.43 -4.80 -17.75
CA GLY A 101 6.75 -4.75 -18.40
C GLY A 101 7.68 -5.88 -17.95
N CYS A 102 7.66 -6.26 -16.67
CA CYS A 102 8.56 -7.28 -16.13
C CYS A 102 7.89 -8.40 -15.34
N ASN A 103 6.56 -8.38 -15.22
CA ASN A 103 5.73 -9.34 -14.48
C ASN A 103 6.15 -9.53 -13.01
N LYS A 104 6.75 -8.50 -12.41
CA LYS A 104 7.08 -8.47 -10.98
C LYS A 104 6.16 -7.51 -10.24
N ARG A 105 6.01 -7.76 -8.95
CA ARG A 105 5.25 -6.91 -8.03
C ARG A 105 5.83 -5.50 -8.00
N GLY A 106 4.99 -4.50 -8.14
CA GLY A 106 5.33 -3.10 -7.91
C GLY A 106 4.83 -2.62 -6.56
N GLU A 107 5.48 -1.58 -6.07
CA GLU A 107 5.18 -0.98 -4.78
C GLU A 107 5.14 0.55 -4.90
N VAL A 108 4.17 1.13 -4.21
CA VAL A 108 3.97 2.57 -3.97
C VAL A 108 3.59 3.40 -5.21
N TRP A 109 4.35 3.30 -6.31
CA TRP A 109 4.16 4.08 -7.53
C TRP A 109 4.11 3.18 -8.76
N SER A 110 3.19 3.48 -9.68
CA SER A 110 3.11 2.89 -11.02
C SER A 110 2.92 3.99 -12.06
N PHE A 111 3.34 3.73 -13.30
CA PHE A 111 2.85 4.45 -14.47
C PHE A 111 1.68 3.65 -15.02
N CYS A 112 0.47 4.16 -14.84
CA CYS A 112 -0.78 3.45 -15.11
C CYS A 112 -1.56 4.09 -16.26
N CYS A 113 -2.10 3.26 -17.16
CA CYS A 113 -3.21 3.63 -18.03
C CYS A 113 -4.50 3.07 -17.45
N ILE A 114 -5.38 3.95 -16.94
CA ILE A 114 -6.67 3.54 -16.37
C ILE A 114 -7.59 2.92 -17.45
N GLU A 115 -7.47 3.37 -18.71
CA GLU A 115 -8.33 2.88 -19.80
C GLU A 115 -8.01 1.44 -20.20
N CYS A 116 -6.74 1.04 -20.09
CA CYS A 116 -6.27 -0.27 -20.49
C CYS A 116 -5.89 -1.19 -19.33
N ASP A 117 -5.99 -0.71 -18.08
CA ASP A 117 -5.53 -1.40 -16.88
C ASP A 117 -4.06 -1.87 -17.02
N PHE A 118 -3.22 -0.99 -17.57
CA PHE A 118 -1.82 -1.29 -17.89
C PHE A 118 -0.90 -0.54 -16.94
N ASP A 119 -0.05 -1.26 -16.20
CA ASP A 119 0.83 -0.72 -15.18
C ASP A 119 2.29 -1.04 -15.45
N LEU A 120 3.15 -0.03 -15.32
CA LEU A 120 4.60 -0.21 -15.33
C LEU A 120 5.22 0.28 -14.02
N HIS A 121 6.26 -0.44 -13.59
CA HIS A 121 7.18 0.10 -12.59
C HIS A 121 7.76 1.43 -13.06
N PRO A 122 8.01 2.39 -12.15
CA PRO A 122 8.75 3.60 -12.47
C PRO A 122 10.09 3.30 -13.16
N LYS A 123 10.81 2.25 -12.70
CA LYS A 123 12.03 1.79 -13.35
C LYS A 123 11.79 1.24 -14.76
N CYS A 124 10.80 0.36 -14.94
CA CYS A 124 10.46 -0.19 -16.26
C CYS A 124 10.04 0.89 -17.25
N ALA A 125 9.33 1.92 -16.79
CA ALA A 125 8.87 3.03 -17.59
C ALA A 125 10.02 3.98 -17.99
N LEU A 126 10.94 4.25 -17.07
CA LEU A 126 12.01 5.24 -17.26
C LEU A 126 13.30 4.66 -17.85
N GLU A 127 13.55 3.36 -17.73
CA GLU A 127 14.70 2.71 -18.34
C GLU A 127 14.47 2.49 -19.85
N LYS A 128 15.36 3.05 -20.68
CA LYS A 128 15.33 2.83 -22.13
C LYS A 128 15.78 1.40 -22.45
N ASN A 129 14.83 0.56 -22.91
CA ASN A 129 15.02 -0.77 -23.50
C ASN A 129 16.25 -1.55 -23.05
N LYS A 130 16.12 -2.37 -21.99
CA LYS A 130 16.89 -3.61 -21.92
C LYS A 130 16.01 -4.73 -22.46
N GLU A 131 16.32 -5.15 -23.69
CA GLU A 131 15.90 -6.46 -24.19
C GLU A 131 16.21 -7.52 -23.14
N THR A 132 15.28 -8.46 -23.01
CA THR A 132 15.39 -9.68 -22.23
C THR A 132 16.78 -10.30 -22.36
N LYS A 133 17.54 -10.29 -21.26
CA LYS A 133 18.50 -11.36 -20.96
C LYS A 133 18.06 -12.00 -19.67
N GLY A 134 17.77 -13.30 -19.77
CA GLY A 134 17.59 -14.16 -18.62
C GLY A 134 18.82 -14.13 -17.70
N ASP A 135 18.52 -14.49 -16.47
CA ASP A 135 19.41 -14.84 -15.36
C ASP A 135 20.20 -13.66 -14.77
N THR A 136 20.06 -13.33 -13.49
CA THR A 136 20.41 -14.23 -12.38
C THR A 136 19.61 -13.85 -11.14
N GLU A 137 19.22 -14.86 -10.36
CA GLU A 137 18.84 -14.73 -8.96
C GLU A 137 19.87 -13.88 -8.21
N GLU A 138 19.43 -12.79 -7.59
CA GLU A 138 20.06 -12.31 -6.37
C GLU A 138 19.10 -12.66 -5.24
N GLU A 139 19.26 -13.88 -4.72
CA GLU A 139 18.95 -14.18 -3.34
C GLU A 139 19.77 -13.23 -2.46
N GLY A 140 19.15 -12.10 -2.09
CA GLY A 140 19.54 -11.36 -0.92
C GLY A 140 19.31 -12.24 0.30
N ASN A 141 20.33 -12.98 0.70
CA ASN A 141 20.41 -13.70 1.96
C ASN A 141 20.37 -12.70 3.12
N THR A 142 19.17 -12.31 3.57
CA THR A 142 18.94 -11.94 4.96
C THR A 142 18.34 -13.14 5.65
N LYS A 143 19.18 -13.87 6.39
CA LYS A 143 18.74 -14.92 7.31
C LYS A 143 17.85 -14.30 8.40
N GLU A 144 16.55 -14.19 8.15
CA GLU A 144 15.53 -14.11 9.20
C GLU A 144 14.59 -15.31 9.02
N GLY A 145 15.12 -16.50 9.32
CA GLY A 145 14.33 -17.71 9.33
C GLY A 145 13.53 -17.80 10.63
N TRP A 146 12.23 -18.05 10.52
CA TRP A 146 11.43 -18.49 11.67
C TRP A 146 11.71 -19.97 11.90
N VAL A 147 12.16 -20.32 13.10
CA VAL A 147 12.29 -21.71 13.53
C VAL A 147 11.03 -22.05 14.33
N CYS A 148 10.30 -23.07 13.89
CA CYS A 148 9.08 -23.53 14.55
C CYS A 148 9.31 -24.92 15.13
N ASP A 149 9.21 -25.04 16.45
CA ASP A 149 9.13 -26.32 17.15
C ASP A 149 7.70 -26.50 17.67
N GLY A 150 6.87 -27.20 16.90
CA GLY A 150 5.46 -27.40 17.21
C GLY A 150 4.63 -26.12 17.03
N GLU A 151 3.88 -25.70 18.06
CA GLU A 151 2.98 -24.54 18.00
C GLU A 151 3.66 -23.19 18.28
N VAL A 152 4.97 -23.16 18.52
CA VAL A 152 5.72 -21.94 18.84
C VAL A 152 6.79 -21.71 17.79
N CYS A 153 6.74 -20.54 17.16
CA CYS A 153 7.75 -20.09 16.22
C CYS A 153 8.51 -18.89 16.79
N THR A 154 9.84 -18.95 16.76
CA THR A 154 10.73 -17.86 17.16
C THR A 154 11.57 -17.42 15.98
N ARG A 155 11.89 -16.11 15.92
CA ARG A 155 12.76 -15.54 14.90
C ARG A 155 14.21 -15.84 15.28
N ALA A 156 14.95 -16.54 14.42
CA ALA A 156 16.38 -16.80 14.59
C ALA A 156 17.22 -15.53 14.33
#